data_AF-A0A2T5M117-F1
#
_entry.id   AF-A0A2T5M117-F1
#
_cell.length_a   1.000
_cell.length_b   1.000
_cell.length_c   1.000
_cell.angle_alpha   90.00
_cell.angle_beta   90.00
_cell.angle_gamma   90.00
#
_symmetry.space_group_name_H-M   'P 1'
#
loop_
_entity.id
_entity.type
_entity.pdbx_description
1 polymer ?
#
loop_
_entity_poly.entity_id
_entity_poly.type
_entity_poly.pdbx_seq_one_letter_code
_entity_poly.pdbx_strand_id
1 'polypeptide(L)'
;MPSFTVEDLLNTFPPPVCDDNDAFTPSQKPWTSEYPIFPRQYVTPYPETHAGVDEFLGPGDNPSAADFLGLATPAHRPNPIKQHILSEADVSRDFDQNIAPGTALAFSGPSAVTMVQGRLRPNGPELRQRSMMKPPTSTSARNIDWQFEMLHPDSRYITRAAIVGEMKKPRSLIIAEWVGEARPGAVTQLLMKEIRAYAHLYQCPQAFYYDSKYLLLIQFRALSADEIRSENCLIDICAIPRESLHQLQCTMQYGLYRLTWRGWVRLSATQSSTNHQDRLVASRVNLRSSHGMVRRYEFYSGLPVWMGRDGSEDFSHPDYCNSRRDFRWTSQQDGVWAWYIHMDWIEDDTANCFVHSYWPPVQRLL
;
A
#
# COMPACT_ATOMS: atom_id res chain seq x y z
N MET A 1 31.28 12.70 2.20
CA MET A 1 29.97 13.38 2.39
C MET A 1 29.06 12.40 3.11
N PRO A 2 28.25 12.81 4.10
CA PRO A 2 27.30 11.88 4.72
C PRO A 2 26.37 11.30 3.64
N SER A 3 26.23 9.98 3.63
CA SER A 3 25.32 9.28 2.71
C SER A 3 23.89 9.47 3.18
N PHE A 4 23.05 10.05 2.32
CA PHE A 4 21.60 10.13 2.54
C PHE A 4 20.99 8.75 2.23
N THR A 5 19.99 8.32 2.99
CA THR A 5 19.28 7.05 2.78
C THR A 5 17.86 7.29 2.25
N VAL A 6 17.16 6.22 1.85
CA VAL A 6 15.73 6.27 1.54
C VAL A 6 14.93 6.65 2.77
N GLU A 7 15.30 6.17 3.96
CA GLU A 7 14.68 6.60 5.22
C GLU A 7 14.75 8.13 5.40
N ASP A 8 15.91 8.72 5.12
CA ASP A 8 16.07 10.18 5.16
C ASP A 8 15.14 10.88 4.14
N LEU A 9 14.97 10.31 2.94
CA LEU A 9 14.05 10.84 1.93
C LEU A 9 12.60 10.75 2.37
N LEU A 10 12.18 9.61 2.92
CA LEU A 10 10.83 9.41 3.43
C LEU A 10 10.53 10.35 4.60
N ASN A 11 11.53 10.86 5.31
CA ASN A 11 11.34 11.82 6.39
C ASN A 11 11.63 13.28 5.97
N THR A 12 11.86 13.54 4.68
CA THR A 12 12.09 14.89 4.15
C THR A 12 10.81 15.49 3.57
N PHE A 13 10.38 16.64 4.10
CA PHE A 13 9.25 17.37 3.53
C PHE A 13 9.55 17.83 2.10
N PRO A 14 8.59 17.67 1.17
CA PRO A 14 8.72 18.20 -0.18
C PRO A 14 8.94 19.73 -0.17
N PRO A 15 9.64 20.31 -1.18
CA PRO A 15 9.75 21.76 -1.29
C PRO A 15 8.38 22.42 -1.37
N PRO A 16 8.15 23.59 -0.76
CA PRO A 16 6.91 24.33 -0.91
C PRO A 16 6.59 24.60 -2.39
N VAL A 17 5.31 24.69 -2.72
CA VAL A 17 4.83 24.98 -4.07
C VAL A 17 4.27 26.39 -4.14
N CYS A 18 4.36 27.01 -5.32
CA CYS A 18 3.66 28.24 -5.62
C CYS A 18 2.44 27.89 -6.49
N ASP A 19 1.24 28.04 -5.94
CA ASP A 19 -0.03 27.72 -6.60
C ASP A 19 -0.94 28.95 -6.65
N ASP A 20 -1.40 29.33 -7.86
CA ASP A 20 -2.13 30.58 -8.09
C ASP A 20 -3.65 30.37 -8.34
N ASN A 21 -4.18 29.15 -8.18
CA ASN A 21 -5.48 28.80 -8.76
C ASN A 21 -6.49 28.27 -7.73
N ASP A 22 -7.65 28.93 -7.63
CA ASP A 22 -8.79 28.54 -6.76
C ASP A 22 -9.98 27.95 -7.55
N ALA A 23 -9.93 27.92 -8.88
CA ALA A 23 -11.05 27.49 -9.71
C ALA A 23 -11.03 25.98 -9.99
N PHE A 24 -11.76 25.21 -9.18
CA PHE A 24 -12.00 23.78 -9.40
C PHE A 24 -13.33 23.51 -10.12
N THR A 25 -13.29 22.65 -11.13
CA THR A 25 -14.50 22.04 -11.71
C THR A 25 -14.16 20.56 -11.94
N PRO A 26 -14.77 19.63 -11.20
CA PRO A 26 -14.51 18.21 -11.41
C PRO A 26 -15.06 17.77 -12.76
N SER A 27 -14.33 16.89 -13.43
CA SER A 27 -14.90 16.12 -14.54
C SER A 27 -15.89 15.11 -13.95
N GLN A 28 -17.17 15.23 -14.32
CA GLN A 28 -18.17 14.25 -13.91
C GLN A 28 -17.93 12.96 -14.70
N LYS A 29 -17.67 11.86 -14.00
CA LYS A 29 -17.51 10.51 -14.57
C LYS A 29 -18.84 9.75 -14.40
N PRO A 30 -19.74 9.68 -15.40
CA PRO A 30 -21.11 9.16 -15.18
C PRO A 30 -21.15 7.71 -14.67
N TRP A 31 -20.13 6.92 -15.01
CA TRP A 31 -20.00 5.52 -14.60
C TRP A 31 -19.73 5.34 -13.09
N THR A 32 -19.38 6.40 -12.35
CA THR A 32 -19.21 6.34 -10.89
C THR A 32 -20.51 6.59 -10.13
N SER A 33 -21.60 6.94 -10.82
CA SER A 33 -22.88 7.30 -10.20
C SER A 33 -23.51 6.18 -9.36
N GLU A 34 -23.25 4.92 -9.71
CA GLU A 34 -23.72 3.72 -9.00
C GLU A 34 -23.02 3.47 -7.66
N TYR A 35 -21.90 4.16 -7.38
CA TYR A 35 -21.16 4.00 -6.14
C TYR A 35 -21.69 4.95 -5.07
N PRO A 36 -21.81 4.50 -3.81
CA PRO A 36 -22.20 5.37 -2.71
C PRO A 36 -21.06 6.33 -2.33
N ILE A 37 -21.45 7.45 -1.73
CA ILE A 37 -20.49 8.37 -1.06
C ILE A 37 -19.93 7.69 0.19
N PHE A 38 -19.11 8.39 0.98
CA PHE A 38 -18.64 7.88 2.27
C PHE A 38 -19.58 8.38 3.37
N PRO A 39 -20.43 7.53 3.96
CA PRO A 39 -21.27 7.96 5.07
C PRO A 39 -20.37 8.20 6.29
N ARG A 40 -20.57 9.34 6.97
CA ARG A 40 -19.71 9.78 8.08
C ARG A 40 -19.55 8.70 9.17
N GLN A 41 -20.59 7.92 9.45
CA GLN A 41 -20.55 6.86 10.47
C GLN A 41 -19.63 5.68 10.15
N TYR A 42 -19.18 5.55 8.89
CA TYR A 42 -18.28 4.49 8.44
C TYR A 42 -16.89 5.02 8.06
N VAL A 43 -16.62 6.31 8.34
CA VAL A 43 -15.31 6.93 8.10
C VAL A 43 -14.58 7.11 9.42
N THR A 44 -13.36 6.58 9.49
CA THR A 44 -12.45 6.75 10.62
C THR A 44 -11.27 7.62 10.18
N PRO A 45 -11.19 8.88 10.64
CA PRO A 45 -10.03 9.73 10.36
C PRO A 45 -8.88 9.38 11.31
N TYR A 46 -7.66 9.40 10.76
CA TYR A 46 -6.41 9.18 11.48
C TYR A 46 -5.52 10.43 11.39
N PRO A 47 -4.73 10.72 12.45
CA PRO A 47 -3.87 11.88 12.46
C PRO A 47 -2.66 11.68 11.53
N GLU A 48 -2.16 12.77 10.97
CA GLU A 48 -1.02 12.87 10.05
C GLU A 48 0.35 12.66 10.71
N THR A 49 0.41 11.89 11.79
CA THR A 49 1.64 11.56 12.52
C THR A 49 2.17 10.19 12.07
N HIS A 50 3.43 9.88 12.35
CA HIS A 50 3.95 8.52 12.10
C HIS A 50 3.08 7.46 12.80
N ALA A 51 2.76 7.67 14.08
CA ALA A 51 1.89 6.77 14.84
C ALA A 51 0.48 6.65 14.25
N GLY A 52 -0.09 7.77 13.78
CA GLY A 52 -1.42 7.79 13.17
C GLY A 52 -1.47 7.08 11.82
N VAL A 53 -0.45 7.25 10.98
CA VAL A 53 -0.30 6.48 9.72
C VAL A 53 -0.11 4.99 10.00
N ASP A 54 0.61 4.65 11.07
CA ASP A 54 0.84 3.26 11.46
C ASP A 54 -0.45 2.59 11.93
N GLU A 55 -1.26 3.31 12.72
CA GLU A 55 -2.56 2.87 13.18
C GLU A 55 -3.57 2.77 12.02
N PHE A 56 -3.57 3.75 11.10
CA PHE A 56 -4.40 3.80 9.89
C PHE A 56 -4.30 2.53 9.05
N LEU A 57 -3.09 1.95 8.96
CA LEU A 57 -2.87 0.74 8.17
C LEU A 57 -3.23 -0.55 8.92
N GLY A 58 -3.70 -0.44 10.16
CA GLY A 58 -4.03 -1.57 11.03
C GLY A 58 -2.80 -2.21 11.69
N PRO A 59 -3.03 -3.20 12.56
CA PRO A 59 -1.97 -3.81 13.36
C PRO A 59 -0.84 -4.40 12.50
N GLY A 60 0.37 -4.31 13.01
CA GLY A 60 1.59 -4.80 12.37
C GLY A 60 2.79 -4.25 13.11
N ASP A 61 3.80 -5.10 13.34
CA ASP A 61 5.06 -4.63 13.89
C ASP A 61 5.72 -3.75 12.83
N ASN A 62 5.79 -2.45 13.12
CA ASN A 62 6.43 -1.46 12.26
C ASN A 62 7.58 -0.79 13.03
N PRO A 63 8.78 -0.66 12.42
CA PRO A 63 9.18 -1.25 11.14
C PRO A 63 9.38 -2.77 11.24
N SER A 64 8.98 -3.51 10.20
CA SER A 64 9.30 -4.94 10.07
C SER A 64 10.76 -5.14 9.67
N ALA A 65 11.28 -6.35 9.83
CA ALA A 65 12.64 -6.68 9.37
C ALA A 65 12.84 -6.43 7.86
N ALA A 66 11.77 -6.43 7.06
CA ALA A 66 11.83 -6.18 5.62
C ALA A 66 11.93 -4.69 5.25
N ASP A 67 11.47 -3.79 6.13
CA ASP A 67 11.63 -2.34 5.92
C ASP A 67 13.11 -1.94 5.91
N PHE A 68 13.93 -2.55 6.77
CA PHE A 68 15.35 -2.20 6.90
C PHE A 68 16.16 -2.37 5.60
N LEU A 69 15.77 -3.29 4.72
CA LEU A 69 16.48 -3.52 3.46
C LEU A 69 16.29 -2.32 2.51
N GLY A 70 15.04 -1.88 2.34
CA GLY A 70 14.69 -0.77 1.46
C GLY A 70 15.13 0.57 2.01
N LEU A 71 14.86 0.81 3.30
CA LEU A 71 15.08 2.09 3.97
C LEU A 71 16.56 2.47 4.09
N ALA A 72 17.46 1.49 4.23
CA ALA A 72 18.90 1.71 4.30
C ALA A 72 19.55 1.99 2.93
N THR A 73 18.80 1.91 1.83
CA THR A 73 19.30 2.15 0.48
C THR A 73 19.86 3.57 0.36
N PRO A 74 21.10 3.77 -0.12
CA PRO A 74 21.62 5.10 -0.39
C PRO A 74 20.77 5.83 -1.42
N ALA A 75 20.49 7.10 -1.17
CA ALA A 75 19.64 7.91 -2.04
C ALA A 75 20.19 9.32 -2.23
N HIS A 76 19.72 9.98 -3.29
CA HIS A 76 20.02 11.39 -3.54
C HIS A 76 18.89 12.25 -2.99
N ARG A 77 19.24 13.41 -2.44
CA ARG A 77 18.26 14.38 -1.96
C ARG A 77 17.30 14.80 -3.09
N PRO A 78 16.03 15.11 -2.77
CA PRO A 78 15.09 15.63 -3.74
C PRO A 78 15.59 16.96 -4.29
N ASN A 79 15.10 17.32 -5.48
CA ASN A 79 15.40 18.62 -6.05
C ASN A 79 14.82 19.72 -5.14
N PRO A 80 15.64 20.67 -4.62
CA PRO A 80 15.14 21.70 -3.71
C PRO A 80 14.37 22.83 -4.43
N ILE A 81 14.26 22.78 -5.76
CA ILE A 81 13.60 23.81 -6.56
C ILE A 81 12.09 23.79 -6.30
N LYS A 82 11.57 24.94 -5.88
CA LYS A 82 10.12 25.18 -5.76
C LYS A 82 9.45 25.08 -7.13
N GLN A 83 8.34 24.37 -7.19
CA GLN A 83 7.55 24.24 -8.41
C GLN A 83 6.41 25.25 -8.44
N HIS A 84 6.12 25.75 -9.64
CA HIS A 84 4.90 26.49 -9.91
C HIS A 84 3.85 25.50 -10.42
N ILE A 85 2.71 25.44 -9.74
CA ILE A 85 1.67 24.44 -9.99
C ILE A 85 0.35 25.14 -10.32
N LEU A 86 -0.09 25.03 -11.57
CA LEU A 86 -1.30 25.69 -12.07
C LEU A 86 -2.36 24.72 -12.56
N SER A 87 -1.92 23.53 -12.99
CA SER A 87 -2.74 22.53 -13.66
C SER A 87 -2.60 21.15 -13.01
N GLU A 88 -3.51 20.24 -13.34
CA GLU A 88 -3.42 18.84 -12.94
C GLU A 88 -2.14 18.17 -13.47
N ALA A 89 -1.69 18.55 -14.67
CA ALA A 89 -0.42 18.06 -15.22
C ALA A 89 0.79 18.52 -14.40
N ASP A 90 0.75 19.73 -13.82
CA ASP A 90 1.79 20.21 -12.91
C ASP A 90 1.77 19.45 -11.59
N VAL A 91 0.58 19.10 -11.08
CA VAL A 91 0.43 18.26 -9.88
C VAL A 91 1.02 16.88 -10.10
N SER A 92 0.72 16.25 -11.23
CA SER A 92 1.32 14.95 -11.62
C SER A 92 2.84 15.05 -11.69
N ARG A 93 3.38 16.07 -12.38
CA ARG A 93 4.84 16.28 -12.46
C ARG A 93 5.47 16.46 -11.08
N ASP A 94 4.84 17.23 -10.19
CA ASP A 94 5.36 17.44 -8.83
C ASP A 94 5.34 16.14 -8.02
N PHE A 95 4.28 15.33 -8.12
CA PHE A 95 4.20 14.02 -7.49
C PHE A 95 5.35 13.11 -7.94
N ASP A 96 5.60 13.05 -9.25
CA ASP A 96 6.61 12.19 -9.87
C ASP A 96 8.03 12.57 -9.49
N GLN A 97 8.26 13.84 -9.16
CA GLN A 97 9.59 14.35 -8.83
C GLN A 97 9.87 14.36 -7.34
N ASN A 98 8.86 14.64 -6.52
CA ASN A 98 9.06 14.96 -5.10
C ASN A 98 8.48 13.91 -4.15
N ILE A 99 7.46 13.15 -4.58
CA ILE A 99 6.73 12.22 -3.70
C ILE A 99 7.04 10.77 -4.05
N ALA A 100 6.68 10.37 -5.27
CA ALA A 100 6.72 8.98 -5.72
C ALA A 100 8.13 8.34 -5.71
N PRO A 101 9.23 9.05 -6.05
CA PRO A 101 10.56 8.44 -6.09
C PRO A 101 11.04 7.90 -4.76
N GLY A 102 10.77 8.61 -3.65
CA GLY A 102 11.17 8.16 -2.32
C GLY A 102 10.52 6.83 -1.95
N THR A 103 9.22 6.70 -2.23
CA THR A 103 8.52 5.43 -2.09
C THR A 103 9.09 4.37 -3.02
N ALA A 104 9.24 4.63 -4.32
CA ALA A 104 9.74 3.63 -5.26
C ALA A 104 11.13 3.10 -4.91
N LEU A 105 12.05 3.97 -4.47
CA LEU A 105 13.40 3.56 -4.06
C LEU A 105 13.39 2.63 -2.85
N ALA A 106 12.39 2.72 -1.97
CA ALA A 106 12.25 1.79 -0.85
C ALA A 106 11.92 0.35 -1.30
N PHE A 107 11.41 0.19 -2.52
CA PHE A 107 11.05 -1.11 -3.09
C PHE A 107 11.90 -1.50 -4.31
N SER A 108 12.61 -0.56 -4.94
CA SER A 108 13.29 -0.72 -6.23
C SER A 108 14.70 -0.15 -6.19
N GLY A 109 15.73 -0.97 -6.50
CA GLY A 109 17.09 -0.47 -6.70
C GLY A 109 18.15 -1.59 -6.75
N PRO A 110 19.43 -1.25 -7.02
CA PRO A 110 20.57 -2.17 -6.82
C PRO A 110 20.66 -2.71 -5.38
N SER A 111 19.94 -2.06 -4.46
CA SER A 111 19.77 -2.36 -3.03
C SER A 111 18.43 -3.02 -2.69
N ALA A 112 17.47 -3.10 -3.63
CA ALA A 112 16.33 -4.00 -3.52
C ALA A 112 16.89 -5.41 -3.76
N VAL A 113 17.42 -5.98 -2.68
CA VAL A 113 18.21 -7.19 -2.79
C VAL A 113 17.33 -8.42 -2.68
N THR A 114 17.32 -9.21 -3.74
CA THR A 114 17.08 -10.64 -3.64
C THR A 114 18.38 -11.33 -3.27
N MET A 115 18.41 -12.10 -2.19
CA MET A 115 19.59 -12.93 -1.96
C MET A 115 19.53 -14.15 -2.85
N VAL A 116 20.62 -14.39 -3.54
CA VAL A 116 20.86 -15.60 -4.32
C VAL A 116 22.08 -16.26 -3.73
N GLN A 117 21.92 -17.48 -3.22
CA GLN A 117 22.99 -18.29 -2.60
C GLN A 117 23.64 -17.65 -1.38
N GLY A 118 22.83 -17.02 -0.52
CA GLY A 118 23.34 -16.33 0.68
C GLY A 118 24.12 -15.06 0.35
N ARG A 119 24.03 -14.56 -0.89
CA ARG A 119 24.68 -13.33 -1.35
C ARG A 119 23.66 -12.38 -1.93
N LEU A 120 23.81 -11.11 -1.59
CA LEU A 120 23.01 -10.01 -2.11
C LEU A 120 23.18 -9.94 -3.65
N ARG A 121 22.10 -10.05 -4.44
CA ARG A 121 22.13 -9.81 -5.89
C ARG A 121 21.22 -8.66 -6.33
N PRO A 122 21.61 -7.91 -7.37
CA PRO A 122 20.72 -6.98 -8.04
C PRO A 122 19.60 -7.74 -8.78
N ASN A 123 18.47 -7.06 -9.02
CA ASN A 123 17.22 -7.55 -9.64
C ASN A 123 16.19 -8.15 -8.67
N GLY A 124 16.04 -7.56 -7.48
CA GLY A 124 14.84 -7.75 -6.68
C GLY A 124 13.57 -7.24 -7.39
N PRO A 125 12.39 -7.63 -6.91
CA PRO A 125 11.12 -7.11 -7.38
C PRO A 125 11.13 -5.59 -7.44
N GLU A 126 10.58 -5.06 -8.52
CA GLU A 126 10.58 -3.64 -8.80
C GLU A 126 9.16 -3.11 -8.61
N LEU A 127 9.02 -2.13 -7.72
CA LEU A 127 7.81 -1.33 -7.65
C LEU A 127 7.73 -0.49 -8.93
N ARG A 128 6.87 -0.93 -9.84
CA ARG A 128 6.60 -0.24 -11.09
C ARG A 128 5.50 0.77 -10.89
N GLN A 129 5.81 2.00 -11.26
CA GLN A 129 4.86 3.07 -11.40
C GLN A 129 4.23 3.00 -12.79
N ARG A 130 2.89 3.05 -12.85
CA ARG A 130 2.14 3.07 -14.11
C ARG A 130 1.13 4.19 -14.07
N SER A 131 1.00 4.87 -15.21
CA SER A 131 0.02 5.91 -15.41
C SER A 131 -0.96 5.55 -16.53
N MET A 132 -2.17 6.10 -16.46
CA MET A 132 -3.25 5.91 -17.44
C MET A 132 -3.61 4.44 -17.67
N MET A 133 -3.60 3.67 -16.58
CA MET A 133 -3.85 2.24 -16.60
C MET A 133 -5.31 1.92 -16.77
N LYS A 134 -5.63 0.78 -17.39
CA LYS A 134 -7.01 0.26 -17.47
C LYS A 134 -7.23 -0.79 -16.37
N PRO A 135 -8.46 -0.91 -15.84
CA PRO A 135 -8.79 -1.98 -14.91
C PRO A 135 -8.64 -3.34 -15.61
N PRO A 136 -8.23 -4.41 -14.89
CA PRO A 136 -8.02 -5.74 -15.47
C PRO A 136 -9.24 -6.31 -16.21
N THR A 137 -10.45 -5.92 -15.79
CA THR A 137 -11.72 -6.46 -16.26
C THR A 137 -12.47 -5.54 -17.23
N SER A 138 -11.93 -4.36 -17.57
CA SER A 138 -12.65 -3.34 -18.34
C SER A 138 -12.16 -3.19 -19.78
N THR A 139 -13.08 -3.24 -20.73
CA THR A 139 -12.86 -2.84 -22.14
C THR A 139 -12.99 -1.33 -22.37
N SER A 140 -13.54 -0.60 -21.39
CA SER A 140 -13.81 0.85 -21.46
C SER A 140 -12.69 1.71 -20.86
N ALA A 141 -12.62 2.99 -21.26
CA ALA A 141 -11.65 4.00 -20.81
C ALA A 141 -11.89 4.47 -19.36
N ARG A 142 -11.80 3.55 -18.39
CA ARG A 142 -11.89 3.83 -16.96
C ARG A 142 -10.50 3.91 -16.37
N ASN A 143 -9.70 4.81 -16.93
CA ASN A 143 -8.29 4.83 -16.62
C ASN A 143 -8.05 5.49 -15.27
N ILE A 144 -7.10 4.95 -14.51
CA ILE A 144 -6.59 5.61 -13.31
C ILE A 144 -5.30 6.36 -13.63
N ASP A 145 -5.10 7.53 -13.04
CA ASP A 145 -3.89 8.32 -13.27
C ASP A 145 -2.64 7.61 -12.76
N TRP A 146 -2.75 6.92 -11.62
CA TRP A 146 -1.62 6.31 -10.92
C TRP A 146 -1.91 4.91 -10.38
N GLN A 147 -0.97 4.01 -10.61
CA GLN A 147 -0.99 2.67 -10.05
C GLN A 147 0.44 2.23 -9.72
N PHE A 148 0.60 1.64 -8.54
CA PHE A 148 1.82 0.94 -8.18
C PHE A 148 1.60 -0.58 -8.26
N GLU A 149 2.45 -1.26 -9.02
CA GLU A 149 2.46 -2.72 -9.17
C GLU A 149 3.82 -3.26 -8.72
N MET A 150 3.86 -4.49 -8.20
CA MET A 150 5.13 -5.18 -7.99
C MET A 150 5.42 -6.08 -9.18
N LEU A 151 6.47 -5.76 -9.94
CA LEU A 151 6.94 -6.66 -10.97
C LEU A 151 7.86 -7.71 -10.35
N HIS A 152 7.52 -8.97 -10.58
CA HIS A 152 8.39 -10.09 -10.25
C HIS A 152 8.44 -11.05 -11.44
N PRO A 153 9.64 -11.41 -11.94
CA PRO A 153 9.80 -12.28 -13.11
C PRO A 153 9.03 -13.60 -12.98
N ASP A 154 9.05 -14.18 -11.78
CA ASP A 154 8.49 -15.52 -11.52
C ASP A 154 7.10 -15.53 -10.86
N SER A 155 6.51 -14.35 -10.56
CA SER A 155 5.23 -14.28 -9.87
C SER A 155 4.25 -13.33 -10.54
N ARG A 156 3.36 -13.90 -11.36
CA ARG A 156 2.24 -13.19 -11.98
C ARG A 156 1.17 -12.72 -10.99
N TYR A 157 1.24 -13.15 -9.73
CA TYR A 157 0.19 -12.91 -8.76
C TYR A 157 0.40 -11.60 -7.98
N ILE A 158 1.64 -11.10 -7.92
CA ILE A 158 1.95 -9.81 -7.31
C ILE A 158 2.00 -8.62 -8.26
N THR A 159 1.75 -8.85 -9.55
CA THR A 159 1.66 -7.80 -10.58
C THR A 159 0.33 -7.04 -10.56
N ARG A 160 -0.53 -7.31 -9.57
CA ARG A 160 -1.75 -6.54 -9.31
C ARG A 160 -1.44 -5.20 -8.65
N ALA A 161 -2.39 -4.27 -8.69
CA ALA A 161 -2.27 -2.97 -8.04
C ALA A 161 -2.07 -3.12 -6.53
N ALA A 162 -0.89 -2.78 -6.00
CA ALA A 162 -0.67 -2.66 -4.56
C ALA A 162 -1.48 -1.47 -4.02
N ILE A 163 -1.38 -0.33 -4.71
CA ILE A 163 -2.15 0.88 -4.45
C ILE A 163 -2.58 1.51 -5.78
N VAL A 164 -3.67 2.27 -5.75
CA VAL A 164 -4.14 3.09 -6.87
C VAL A 164 -4.30 4.55 -6.44
N GLY A 165 -4.16 5.50 -7.36
CA GLY A 165 -4.33 6.90 -7.01
C GLY A 165 -4.66 7.80 -8.18
N GLU A 166 -5.10 8.98 -7.83
CA GLU A 166 -5.60 9.99 -8.77
C GLU A 166 -5.02 11.36 -8.42
N MET A 167 -4.69 12.10 -9.46
CA MET A 167 -4.18 13.46 -9.34
C MET A 167 -5.35 14.41 -9.52
N LYS A 168 -5.42 15.43 -8.68
CA LYS A 168 -6.43 16.49 -8.80
C LYS A 168 -5.73 17.82 -8.94
N LYS A 169 -6.45 18.79 -9.49
CA LYS A 169 -5.97 20.18 -9.57
C LYS A 169 -5.56 20.68 -8.18
N PRO A 170 -4.66 21.68 -8.11
CA PRO A 170 -4.24 22.26 -6.84
C PRO A 170 -5.40 22.58 -5.91
N ARG A 171 -5.29 22.20 -4.63
CA ARG A 171 -6.24 22.55 -3.55
C ARG A 171 -7.67 22.05 -3.74
N SER A 172 -7.87 21.00 -4.54
CA SER A 172 -9.20 20.42 -4.77
C SER A 172 -9.75 19.61 -3.58
N LEU A 173 -8.89 19.21 -2.64
CA LEU A 173 -9.27 18.41 -1.48
C LEU A 173 -9.66 19.29 -0.30
N ILE A 174 -10.94 19.28 0.05
CA ILE A 174 -11.48 19.98 1.24
C ILE A 174 -11.41 19.03 2.43
N ILE A 175 -10.28 19.01 3.14
CA ILE A 175 -9.99 17.99 4.17
C ILE A 175 -11.07 17.86 5.25
N ALA A 176 -11.65 18.97 5.70
CA ALA A 176 -12.75 18.97 6.67
C ALA A 176 -13.94 18.11 6.22
N GLU A 177 -14.22 18.03 4.92
CA GLU A 177 -15.29 17.20 4.36
C GLU A 177 -14.93 15.70 4.32
N TRP A 178 -13.65 15.38 4.17
CA TRP A 178 -13.16 13.99 4.13
C TRP A 178 -13.05 13.38 5.52
N VAL A 179 -12.59 14.15 6.51
CA VAL A 179 -12.44 13.70 7.90
C VAL A 179 -13.72 13.83 8.73
N GLY A 180 -14.82 14.28 8.10
CA GLY A 180 -16.15 14.34 8.72
C GLY A 180 -16.38 15.54 9.65
N GLU A 181 -15.52 16.55 9.62
CA GLU A 181 -15.70 17.82 10.34
C GLU A 181 -16.74 18.72 9.66
N ALA A 182 -16.90 18.58 8.35
CA ALA A 182 -17.87 19.30 7.52
C ALA A 182 -18.73 18.34 6.69
N ARG A 183 -19.92 18.79 6.28
CA ARG A 183 -20.77 18.03 5.37
C ARG A 183 -20.16 18.05 3.96
N PRO A 184 -19.99 16.90 3.28
CA PRO A 184 -19.37 16.88 1.97
C PRO A 184 -20.23 17.59 0.92
N GLY A 185 -19.62 18.54 0.21
CA GLY A 185 -20.21 19.22 -0.94
C GLY A 185 -20.31 18.32 -2.17
N ALA A 186 -20.92 18.81 -3.24
CA ALA A 186 -21.11 18.04 -4.48
C ALA A 186 -19.78 17.54 -5.08
N VAL A 187 -18.74 18.37 -5.01
CA VAL A 187 -17.38 18.03 -5.47
C VAL A 187 -16.83 16.83 -4.71
N THR A 188 -16.75 16.91 -3.38
CA THR A 188 -16.21 15.84 -2.55
C THR A 188 -17.01 14.56 -2.68
N GLN A 189 -18.35 14.66 -2.79
CA GLN A 189 -19.19 13.50 -3.07
C GLN A 189 -18.84 12.82 -4.39
N LEU A 190 -18.56 13.58 -5.46
CA LEU A 190 -18.12 13.01 -6.74
C LEU A 190 -16.78 12.29 -6.61
N LEU A 191 -15.82 12.90 -5.89
CA LEU A 191 -14.50 12.30 -5.64
C LEU A 191 -14.59 11.01 -4.79
N MET A 192 -15.41 11.00 -3.74
CA MET A 192 -15.65 9.80 -2.91
C MET A 192 -16.18 8.63 -3.75
N LYS A 193 -17.14 8.90 -4.63
CA LYS A 193 -17.68 7.88 -5.55
C LYS A 193 -16.64 7.40 -6.53
N GLU A 194 -15.87 8.32 -7.10
CA GLU A 194 -14.83 8.05 -8.07
C GLU A 194 -13.75 7.12 -7.51
N ILE A 195 -13.16 7.45 -6.36
CA ILE A 195 -12.10 6.61 -5.78
C ILE A 195 -12.59 5.25 -5.32
N ARG A 196 -13.83 5.17 -4.80
CA ARG A 196 -14.47 3.87 -4.48
C ARG A 196 -14.64 3.01 -5.72
N ALA A 197 -15.05 3.63 -6.82
CA ALA A 197 -15.21 2.94 -8.09
C ALA A 197 -13.89 2.40 -8.61
N TYR A 198 -12.81 3.19 -8.51
CA TYR A 198 -11.47 2.73 -8.83
C TYR A 198 -11.00 1.60 -7.91
N ALA A 199 -11.10 1.75 -6.60
CA ALA A 199 -10.72 0.72 -5.64
C ALA A 199 -11.43 -0.62 -5.91
N HIS A 200 -12.74 -0.58 -6.21
CA HIS A 200 -13.50 -1.77 -6.60
C HIS A 200 -13.02 -2.37 -7.93
N LEU A 201 -12.93 -1.57 -9.01
CA LEU A 201 -12.58 -2.06 -10.35
C LEU A 201 -11.15 -2.61 -10.44
N TYR A 202 -10.22 -2.02 -9.69
CA TYR A 202 -8.83 -2.49 -9.60
C TYR A 202 -8.62 -3.54 -8.52
N GLN A 203 -9.67 -3.89 -7.76
CA GLN A 203 -9.61 -4.81 -6.62
C GLN A 203 -8.52 -4.40 -5.62
N CYS A 204 -8.43 -3.10 -5.36
CA CYS A 204 -7.37 -2.47 -4.61
C CYS A 204 -7.95 -1.59 -3.49
N PRO A 205 -8.08 -2.12 -2.26
CA PRO A 205 -8.56 -1.36 -1.10
C PRO A 205 -7.65 -0.21 -0.64
N GLN A 206 -6.40 -0.14 -1.11
CA GLN A 206 -5.51 0.98 -0.82
C GLN A 206 -5.56 2.00 -1.96
N ALA A 207 -6.01 3.20 -1.64
CA ALA A 207 -6.17 4.27 -2.61
C ALA A 207 -5.62 5.60 -2.08
N PHE A 208 -5.31 6.53 -2.98
CA PHE A 208 -4.96 7.88 -2.59
C PHE A 208 -5.46 8.95 -3.57
N TYR A 209 -5.60 10.18 -3.08
CA TYR A 209 -5.67 11.39 -3.89
C TYR A 209 -4.48 12.29 -3.57
N TYR A 210 -4.03 13.03 -4.58
CA TYR A 210 -3.03 14.08 -4.41
C TYR A 210 -3.43 15.35 -5.17
N ASP A 211 -3.35 16.50 -4.50
CA ASP A 211 -3.77 17.80 -5.06
C ASP A 211 -2.70 18.89 -4.88
N SER A 212 -1.43 18.51 -4.83
CA SER A 212 -0.26 19.34 -4.47
C SER A 212 -0.21 19.94 -3.07
N LYS A 213 -1.33 20.02 -2.33
CA LYS A 213 -1.37 20.54 -0.97
C LYS A 213 -1.52 19.43 0.07
N TYR A 214 -2.32 18.43 -0.24
CA TYR A 214 -2.60 17.28 0.60
C TYR A 214 -2.41 15.97 -0.16
N LEU A 215 -1.93 14.97 0.57
CA LEU A 215 -1.97 13.57 0.17
C LEU A 215 -3.03 12.91 1.05
N LEU A 216 -4.15 12.53 0.44
CA LEU A 216 -5.23 11.86 1.13
C LEU A 216 -5.08 10.36 0.93
N LEU A 217 -4.70 9.65 1.97
CA LEU A 217 -4.64 8.18 2.00
C LEU A 217 -6.02 7.63 2.36
N ILE A 218 -6.43 6.56 1.68
CA ILE A 218 -7.74 5.93 1.85
C ILE A 218 -7.53 4.42 1.91
N GLN A 219 -8.10 3.78 2.93
CA GLN A 219 -8.13 2.32 3.04
C GLN A 219 -9.57 1.84 3.21
N PHE A 220 -10.04 1.04 2.26
CA PHE A 220 -11.33 0.36 2.37
C PHE A 220 -11.16 -0.93 3.17
N ARG A 221 -11.74 -1.02 4.37
CA ARG A 221 -11.70 -2.23 5.22
C ARG A 221 -12.71 -3.28 4.77
N ALA A 222 -12.71 -3.59 3.48
CA ALA A 222 -13.59 -4.57 2.87
C ALA A 222 -13.00 -5.99 3.03
N LEU A 223 -13.85 -7.01 3.19
CA LEU A 223 -13.42 -8.42 3.22
C LEU A 223 -13.34 -9.03 1.81
N SER A 224 -13.81 -8.29 0.80
CA SER A 224 -13.71 -8.68 -0.61
C SER A 224 -13.74 -7.44 -1.52
N ALA A 225 -13.41 -7.61 -2.79
CA ALA A 225 -13.52 -6.53 -3.76
C ALA A 225 -14.97 -6.01 -3.89
N ASP A 226 -15.97 -6.90 -3.90
CA ASP A 226 -17.38 -6.53 -4.04
C ASP A 226 -17.87 -5.68 -2.84
N GLU A 227 -17.37 -5.97 -1.64
CA GLU A 227 -17.70 -5.21 -0.44
C GLU A 227 -17.22 -3.75 -0.47
N ILE A 228 -16.21 -3.41 -1.29
CA ILE A 228 -15.82 -2.01 -1.53
C ILE A 228 -17.00 -1.19 -2.07
N ARG A 229 -17.95 -1.80 -2.79
CA ARG A 229 -19.14 -1.12 -3.31
C ARG A 229 -20.18 -0.82 -2.21
N SER A 230 -20.11 -1.50 -1.07
CA SER A 230 -21.11 -1.41 -0.01
C SER A 230 -21.09 -0.04 0.65
N GLU A 231 -22.24 0.59 0.81
CA GLU A 231 -22.38 1.84 1.57
C GLU A 231 -21.88 1.69 3.02
N ASN A 232 -21.94 0.46 3.57
CA ASN A 232 -21.50 0.13 4.92
C ASN A 232 -20.02 -0.29 5.00
N CYS A 233 -19.26 -0.23 3.90
CA CYS A 233 -17.82 -0.47 3.95
C CYS A 233 -17.17 0.56 4.88
N LEU A 234 -16.46 0.08 5.90
CA LEU A 234 -15.63 0.92 6.75
C LEU A 234 -14.46 1.47 5.95
N ILE A 235 -14.14 2.74 6.17
CA ILE A 235 -13.12 3.48 5.43
C ILE A 235 -12.25 4.21 6.42
N ASP A 236 -10.95 3.93 6.38
CA ASP A 236 -9.96 4.69 7.11
C ASP A 236 -9.43 5.80 6.20
N ILE A 237 -9.17 6.97 6.75
CA ILE A 237 -8.65 8.13 6.02
C ILE A 237 -7.51 8.78 6.81
N CYS A 238 -6.42 9.11 6.13
CA CYS A 238 -5.34 9.94 6.69
C CYS A 238 -5.00 11.05 5.69
N ALA A 239 -5.16 12.31 6.10
CA ALA A 239 -4.87 13.47 5.25
C ALA A 239 -3.53 14.11 5.66
N ILE A 240 -2.50 13.96 4.83
CA ILE A 240 -1.15 14.45 5.14
C ILE A 240 -0.92 15.78 4.41
N PRO A 241 -0.71 16.90 5.12
CA PRO A 241 -0.36 18.17 4.51
C PRO A 241 1.06 18.13 3.94
N ARG A 242 1.30 18.90 2.87
CA ARG A 242 2.63 19.05 2.25
C ARG A 242 3.62 19.72 3.20
N GLU A 243 3.15 20.79 3.83
CA GLU A 243 3.95 21.60 4.75
C GLU A 243 3.84 21.04 6.16
N SER A 244 4.93 21.15 6.94
CA SER A 244 4.91 20.78 8.34
C SER A 244 4.07 21.79 9.13
N LEU A 245 2.96 21.32 9.70
CA LEU A 245 2.10 22.07 10.61
C LEU A 245 2.55 21.93 12.07
N HIS A 246 3.14 20.78 12.42
CA HIS A 246 3.67 20.50 13.75
C HIS A 246 4.81 19.47 13.74
N GLN A 247 5.56 19.38 14.85
CA GLN A 247 6.77 18.55 14.95
C GLN A 247 6.55 17.04 14.79
N LEU A 248 5.36 16.54 15.14
CA LEU A 248 5.04 15.10 15.07
C LEU A 248 4.48 14.66 13.70
N GLN A 249 4.38 15.58 12.74
CA GLN A 249 3.77 15.29 11.44
C GLN A 249 4.71 14.40 10.61
N CYS A 250 4.14 13.38 9.99
CA CYS A 250 4.83 12.58 8.99
C CYS A 250 4.80 13.26 7.62
N THR A 251 5.69 12.87 6.73
CA THR A 251 5.71 13.40 5.36
C THR A 251 4.74 12.65 4.46
N MET A 252 4.41 13.24 3.31
CA MET A 252 3.65 12.58 2.25
C MET A 252 4.35 11.31 1.74
N GLN A 253 5.69 11.34 1.62
CA GLN A 253 6.47 10.21 1.16
C GLN A 253 6.39 9.04 2.14
N TYR A 254 6.47 9.31 3.44
CA TYR A 254 6.26 8.31 4.48
C TYR A 254 4.87 7.69 4.39
N GLY A 255 3.83 8.52 4.31
CA GLY A 255 2.45 8.05 4.18
C GLY A 255 2.23 7.17 2.95
N LEU A 256 2.72 7.61 1.78
CA LEU A 256 2.63 6.86 0.53
C LEU A 256 3.43 5.54 0.60
N TYR A 257 4.63 5.57 1.20
CA TYR A 257 5.44 4.38 1.45
C TYR A 257 4.67 3.36 2.28
N ARG A 258 4.10 3.79 3.40
CA ARG A 258 3.38 2.91 4.31
C ARG A 258 2.09 2.36 3.70
N LEU A 259 1.34 3.17 2.96
CA LEU A 259 0.19 2.68 2.18
C LEU A 259 0.61 1.64 1.14
N THR A 260 1.72 1.87 0.43
CA THR A 260 2.29 0.92 -0.55
C THR A 260 2.73 -0.38 0.12
N TRP A 261 3.39 -0.28 1.26
CA TRP A 261 3.81 -1.41 2.09
C TRP A 261 2.62 -2.28 2.48
N ARG A 262 1.54 -1.67 2.96
CA ARG A 262 0.32 -2.39 3.32
C ARG A 262 -0.34 -3.07 2.11
N GLY A 263 -0.45 -2.35 0.99
CA GLY A 263 -0.97 -2.90 -0.26
C GLY A 263 -0.16 -4.11 -0.75
N TRP A 264 1.14 -4.11 -0.49
CA TRP A 264 1.99 -5.26 -0.73
C TRP A 264 1.74 -6.42 0.24
N VAL A 265 1.72 -6.17 1.56
CA VAL A 265 1.52 -7.23 2.57
C VAL A 265 0.24 -7.99 2.27
N ARG A 266 -0.80 -7.25 1.88
CA ARG A 266 -2.06 -7.76 1.33
C ARG A 266 -1.86 -8.67 0.13
N LEU A 267 -1.11 -8.26 -0.89
CA LEU A 267 -0.83 -9.09 -2.05
C LEU A 267 -0.06 -10.35 -1.66
N SER A 268 1.02 -10.26 -0.89
CA SER A 268 1.78 -11.43 -0.41
C SER A 268 0.89 -12.48 0.26
N ALA A 269 -0.02 -12.04 1.12
CA ALA A 269 -0.92 -12.90 1.87
C ALA A 269 -2.03 -13.52 1.01
N THR A 270 -2.66 -12.70 0.16
CA THR A 270 -3.87 -13.10 -0.60
C THR A 270 -3.58 -13.79 -1.93
N GLN A 271 -2.34 -13.72 -2.43
CA GLN A 271 -1.95 -14.15 -3.79
C GLN A 271 -1.05 -15.41 -3.81
N SER A 272 -0.93 -16.14 -2.70
CA SER A 272 -0.01 -17.28 -2.62
C SER A 272 -0.52 -18.51 -3.40
N SER A 273 0.34 -19.03 -4.28
CA SER A 273 0.10 -20.13 -5.22
C SER A 273 0.09 -21.49 -4.53
N THR A 274 -1.08 -22.05 -4.25
CA THR A 274 -1.20 -23.50 -3.98
C THR A 274 -2.17 -24.25 -4.88
N ASN A 275 -2.95 -23.59 -5.75
CA ASN A 275 -3.85 -24.29 -6.68
C ASN A 275 -3.86 -23.65 -8.08
N HIS A 276 -3.62 -24.47 -9.10
CA HIS A 276 -3.64 -24.12 -10.54
C HIS A 276 -5.02 -23.76 -11.10
N GLN A 277 -6.05 -23.64 -10.27
CA GLN A 277 -7.37 -23.18 -10.69
C GLN A 277 -7.57 -21.75 -10.19
N ASP A 278 -7.83 -20.84 -11.14
CA ASP A 278 -7.98 -19.37 -11.10
C ASP A 278 -8.88 -18.72 -10.02
N ARG A 279 -9.16 -19.41 -8.91
CA ARG A 279 -9.79 -18.79 -7.74
C ARG A 279 -8.72 -18.25 -6.83
N LEU A 280 -8.85 -16.98 -6.47
CA LEU A 280 -8.14 -16.26 -5.40
C LEU A 280 -8.35 -16.98 -4.06
N VAL A 281 -7.77 -18.16 -3.90
CA VAL A 281 -7.76 -18.90 -2.66
C VAL A 281 -6.40 -18.60 -2.07
N ALA A 282 -6.39 -17.72 -1.05
CA ALA A 282 -5.26 -17.53 -0.15
C ALA A 282 -4.59 -18.88 0.10
N SER A 283 -3.26 -18.96 0.06
CA SER A 283 -2.59 -20.24 0.30
C SER A 283 -3.13 -20.82 1.58
N ARG A 284 -3.83 -21.95 1.42
CA ARG A 284 -4.13 -22.83 2.53
C ARG A 284 -2.83 -23.50 2.91
N VAL A 285 -1.91 -22.75 3.50
CA VAL A 285 -1.06 -23.38 4.51
C VAL A 285 -2.06 -23.73 5.60
N ASN A 286 -2.59 -24.96 5.54
CA ASN A 286 -3.42 -25.52 6.61
C ASN A 286 -2.50 -25.69 7.81
N LEU A 287 -2.11 -24.60 8.46
CA LEU A 287 -1.70 -24.65 9.84
C LEU A 287 -2.99 -24.94 10.59
N ARG A 288 -3.25 -26.23 10.80
CA ARG A 288 -4.20 -26.61 11.83
C ARG A 288 -3.51 -26.20 13.12
N SER A 289 -4.04 -25.17 13.76
CA SER A 289 -3.66 -24.93 15.14
C SER A 289 -3.97 -26.18 15.95
N SER A 290 -3.32 -26.35 17.09
CA SER A 290 -3.66 -27.42 18.03
C SER A 290 -5.14 -27.38 18.45
N HIS A 291 -5.78 -26.22 18.29
CA HIS A 291 -7.19 -25.93 18.54
C HIS A 291 -8.13 -26.15 17.34
N GLY A 292 -7.61 -26.61 16.19
CA GLY A 292 -8.42 -26.91 15.01
C GLY A 292 -8.99 -25.68 14.29
N MET A 293 -8.39 -24.50 14.48
CA MET A 293 -8.75 -23.27 13.78
C MET A 293 -8.16 -23.26 12.36
N VAL A 294 -8.80 -22.51 11.46
CA VAL A 294 -8.38 -22.35 10.08
C VAL A 294 -7.92 -20.92 9.85
N ARG A 295 -6.69 -20.75 9.39
CA ARG A 295 -6.15 -19.44 9.02
C ARG A 295 -6.75 -18.92 7.72
N ARG A 296 -7.09 -17.64 7.71
CA ARG A 296 -7.48 -16.80 6.56
C ARG A 296 -6.69 -15.50 6.60
N TYR A 297 -6.79 -14.68 5.56
CA TYR A 297 -6.23 -13.32 5.57
C TYR A 297 -7.31 -12.30 5.26
N GLU A 298 -7.26 -11.17 5.95
CA GLU A 298 -8.09 -10.03 5.63
C GLU A 298 -7.76 -9.51 4.22
N PHE A 299 -8.79 -9.30 3.41
CA PHE A 299 -8.62 -8.85 2.03
C PHE A 299 -7.96 -7.47 1.94
N TYR A 300 -8.21 -6.56 2.87
CA TYR A 300 -7.64 -5.21 2.81
C TYR A 300 -6.23 -5.12 3.40
N SER A 301 -5.94 -5.83 4.50
CA SER A 301 -4.69 -5.64 5.23
C SER A 301 -3.61 -6.70 4.97
N GLY A 302 -4.02 -7.89 4.51
CA GLY A 302 -3.17 -9.08 4.45
C GLY A 302 -2.86 -9.70 5.81
N LEU A 303 -3.48 -9.25 6.89
CA LEU A 303 -3.26 -9.80 8.22
C LEU A 303 -3.97 -11.15 8.38
N PRO A 304 -3.34 -12.11 9.10
CA PRO A 304 -3.94 -13.39 9.36
C PRO A 304 -5.09 -13.28 10.35
N VAL A 305 -6.16 -14.03 10.09
CA VAL A 305 -7.32 -14.23 10.98
C VAL A 305 -7.53 -15.72 11.15
N TRP A 306 -7.63 -16.17 12.39
CA TRP A 306 -7.87 -17.55 12.73
C TRP A 306 -9.35 -17.76 12.98
N MET A 307 -9.95 -18.67 12.21
CA MET A 307 -11.38 -18.96 12.29
C MET A 307 -11.61 -20.25 13.06
N GLY A 308 -12.38 -20.16 14.16
CA GLY A 308 -12.91 -21.32 14.87
C GLY A 308 -14.01 -22.02 14.08
N ARG A 309 -14.34 -23.26 14.48
CA ARG A 309 -15.46 -24.02 13.87
C ARG A 309 -16.83 -23.40 14.17
N ASP A 310 -16.92 -22.67 15.27
CA ASP A 310 -18.08 -21.91 15.72
C ASP A 310 -18.21 -20.54 15.03
N GLY A 311 -17.27 -20.18 14.17
CA GLY A 311 -17.22 -18.88 13.50
C GLY A 311 -16.53 -17.78 14.32
N SER A 312 -15.94 -18.10 15.47
CA SER A 312 -15.08 -17.16 16.21
C SER A 312 -13.88 -16.73 15.37
N GLU A 313 -13.48 -15.47 15.52
CA GLU A 313 -12.32 -14.89 14.87
C GLU A 313 -11.27 -14.53 15.94
N ASP A 314 -10.03 -14.92 15.71
CA ASP A 314 -8.88 -14.51 16.52
C ASP A 314 -7.79 -13.91 15.62
N PHE A 315 -7.29 -12.75 16.00
CA PHE A 315 -6.23 -12.03 15.29
C PHE A 315 -4.84 -12.35 15.83
N SER A 316 -4.77 -13.05 16.97
CA SER A 316 -3.55 -13.59 17.56
C SER A 316 -3.30 -15.01 17.08
N HIS A 317 -2.05 -15.47 17.14
CA HIS A 317 -1.77 -16.87 16.87
C HIS A 317 -2.41 -17.76 17.96
N PRO A 318 -3.23 -18.76 17.59
CA PRO A 318 -4.05 -19.51 18.54
C PRO A 318 -3.23 -20.39 19.50
N ASP A 319 -2.05 -20.82 19.09
CA ASP A 319 -1.19 -21.68 19.91
C ASP A 319 -0.12 -20.89 20.70
N TYR A 320 0.01 -19.58 20.46
CA TYR A 320 1.15 -18.79 20.93
C TYR A 320 0.72 -17.41 21.42
N CYS A 321 0.45 -17.30 22.73
CA CYS A 321 0.21 -15.99 23.33
C CYS A 321 1.45 -15.10 23.20
N ASN A 322 1.24 -13.81 22.91
CA ASN A 322 2.30 -12.83 22.64
C ASN A 322 3.20 -13.17 21.45
N SER A 323 2.75 -14.03 20.53
CA SER A 323 3.45 -14.21 19.27
C SER A 323 3.35 -12.94 18.43
N ARG A 324 4.41 -12.65 17.70
CA ARG A 324 4.45 -11.56 16.73
C ARG A 324 4.70 -12.10 15.34
N ARG A 325 4.17 -11.45 14.32
CA ARG A 325 4.37 -11.82 12.91
C ARG A 325 5.34 -10.85 12.28
N ASP A 326 6.52 -11.33 11.93
CA ASP A 326 7.58 -10.51 11.36
C ASP A 326 8.24 -11.22 10.18
N PHE A 327 9.04 -10.49 9.43
CA PHE A 327 9.76 -11.01 8.30
C PHE A 327 11.02 -11.76 8.74
N ARG A 328 11.21 -12.96 8.17
CA ARG A 328 12.36 -13.82 8.41
C ARG A 328 13.15 -14.05 7.13
N TRP A 329 14.47 -14.05 7.29
CA TRP A 329 15.39 -14.62 6.31
C TRP A 329 15.62 -16.11 6.57
N THR A 330 15.33 -16.98 5.60
CA THR A 330 15.67 -18.41 5.70
C THR A 330 17.06 -18.70 5.13
N SER A 331 17.79 -19.67 5.69
CA SER A 331 19.08 -20.12 5.14
C SER A 331 18.96 -20.69 3.71
N GLN A 332 17.73 -21.07 3.30
CA GLN A 332 17.36 -21.54 1.97
C GLN A 332 16.97 -20.42 1.01
N GLN A 333 17.30 -19.16 1.37
CA GLN A 333 17.38 -18.00 0.49
C GLN A 333 16.04 -17.37 0.04
N ASP A 334 14.91 -17.88 0.53
CA ASP A 334 13.62 -17.20 0.38
C ASP A 334 13.27 -16.46 1.67
N GLY A 335 12.77 -15.23 1.50
CA GLY A 335 12.14 -14.50 2.58
C GLY A 335 10.80 -15.12 2.91
N VAL A 336 10.44 -15.19 4.18
CA VAL A 336 9.11 -15.63 4.61
C VAL A 336 8.60 -14.70 5.69
N TRP A 337 7.30 -14.45 5.71
CA TRP A 337 6.65 -14.00 6.93
C TRP A 337 6.62 -15.16 7.91
N ALA A 338 6.93 -14.93 9.17
CA ALA A 338 7.03 -15.96 10.20
C ALA A 338 6.50 -15.46 11.55
N TRP A 339 6.12 -16.40 12.40
CA TRP A 339 5.71 -16.15 13.76
C TRP A 339 6.87 -16.31 14.73
N TYR A 340 6.93 -15.42 15.71
CA TYR A 340 7.98 -15.35 16.71
C TYR A 340 7.40 -15.22 18.13
N ILE A 341 8.02 -15.83 19.13
CA ILE A 341 7.78 -15.57 20.57
C ILE A 341 9.11 -15.11 21.16
N HIS A 342 9.14 -13.97 21.87
CA HIS A 342 10.37 -13.47 22.52
C HIS A 342 11.62 -13.44 21.60
N MET A 343 11.43 -13.14 20.29
CA MET A 343 12.45 -13.18 19.22
C MET A 343 12.82 -14.58 18.69
N ASP A 344 12.32 -15.65 19.30
CA ASP A 344 12.53 -17.01 18.79
C ASP A 344 11.52 -17.32 17.69
N TRP A 345 12.03 -17.75 16.54
CA TRP A 345 11.21 -18.24 15.43
C TRP A 345 10.48 -19.51 15.83
N ILE A 346 9.21 -19.59 15.42
CA ILE A 346 8.33 -20.72 15.71
C ILE A 346 7.97 -21.45 14.42
N GLU A 347 7.38 -20.71 13.48
CA GLU A 347 6.82 -21.27 12.26
C GLU A 347 6.79 -20.24 11.13
N ASP A 348 6.87 -20.74 9.90
CA ASP A 348 6.74 -19.92 8.70
C ASP A 348 5.26 -19.76 8.33
N ASP A 349 4.86 -18.54 7.97
CA ASP A 349 3.50 -18.16 7.64
C ASP A 349 3.24 -18.18 6.13
N THR A 350 3.80 -17.19 5.43
CA THR A 350 3.61 -16.98 3.99
C THR A 350 4.94 -16.63 3.35
N ALA A 351 5.26 -17.27 2.22
CA ALA A 351 6.40 -16.89 1.41
C ALA A 351 6.36 -15.40 1.08
N ASN A 352 7.49 -14.73 1.25
CA ASN A 352 7.65 -13.35 0.82
C ASN A 352 8.10 -13.34 -0.64
N CYS A 353 7.18 -12.95 -1.51
CA CYS A 353 7.45 -12.81 -2.93
C CYS A 353 8.28 -11.56 -3.28
N PHE A 354 8.74 -10.79 -2.29
CA PHE A 354 9.77 -9.75 -2.49
C PHE A 354 11.19 -10.33 -2.55
N VAL A 355 11.38 -11.47 -1.93
CA VAL A 355 12.70 -11.94 -1.55
C VAL A 355 12.77 -13.39 -1.97
N HIS A 356 12.99 -13.60 -3.25
CA HIS A 356 13.16 -14.92 -3.83
C HIS A 356 14.63 -15.17 -4.18
N SER A 357 15.09 -16.37 -3.91
CA SER A 357 16.33 -16.86 -4.48
C SER A 357 16.10 -17.57 -5.80
N TYR A 358 16.97 -17.28 -6.77
CA TYR A 358 17.01 -18.04 -8.00
C TYR A 358 17.95 -19.23 -7.84
N TRP A 359 17.42 -20.44 -7.96
CA TRP A 359 18.23 -21.64 -8.20
C TRP A 359 18.13 -21.97 -9.69
N PRO A 360 19.17 -21.76 -10.51
CA PRO A 360 19.15 -22.30 -11.86
C PRO A 360 19.03 -23.82 -11.74
N PRO A 361 18.23 -24.50 -12.59
CA PRO A 361 18.35 -25.94 -12.70
C PRO A 361 19.82 -26.22 -13.03
N VAL A 362 20.47 -26.98 -12.16
CA VAL A 362 21.81 -27.50 -12.42
C VAL A 362 21.68 -28.36 -13.67
N GLN A 363 21.94 -27.77 -14.84
CA GLN A 363 22.39 -28.55 -15.97
C GLN A 363 23.67 -29.21 -15.50
N ARG A 364 23.57 -30.50 -15.19
CA ARG A 364 24.73 -31.37 -15.04
C ARG A 364 25.49 -31.26 -16.36
N LEU A 365 26.49 -30.39 -16.40
CA LEU A 365 27.58 -30.49 -17.34
C LEU A 365 28.31 -31.78 -16.98
N LEU A 366 27.99 -32.83 -17.74
CA LEU A 366 28.83 -34.02 -17.89
C LEU A 366 30.09 -33.65 -18.65
#